data_AF-A0A1V6ALQ9-F1
#
_entry.id   AF-A0A1V6ALQ9-F1
#
_cell.length_a   1.000
_cell.length_b   1.000
_cell.length_c   1.000
_cell.angle_alpha   90.00
_cell.angle_beta   90.00
_cell.angle_gamma   90.00
#
_symmetry.space_group_name_H-M   'P 1'
#
loop_
_entity.id
_entity.type
_entity.pdbx_description
1 polymer ?
#
loop_
_entity_poly.entity_id
_entity_poly.type
_entity_poly.pdbx_seq_one_letter_code
_entity_poly.pdbx_strand_id
1 'polypeptide(L)'
;MDINELQKYLEKIDFNALSKDNVKLSEDDAYVGELYNSAIDNIKQYNIDVAKIKLSRVVKLDPTFEKAKLLLDRINTLENDKSLGEKIEEALDKKDDKDNYKDKKTFREHESVSKLSFKEILQSIINRFSANKKQTFPVKRKVRMNPLTFIKMQMVIIIVLIVIIVILIAIILYLKNKHEDYVAAQPDLKTEITQLTQDKYEQSELYQSAVLQYEDRIKKLEDSLNSTGSDVLASKQETDILIQQNKLYYAKYLSLTQKYDDALDMLKQIDLSKASFSQTDYNMYTDTIVECKKNISIALYHSGNKLYQDWKYREAYSNFYEIWQNYPDYDSVKYWEKDNNYSNIIYDSVYKMSKCAFEIGEYNVAIQGYSFIENSQSEFANTNKEGIIYHSAKAYAGIENYIKAEELFKKIINEYPHSDLVTYAKERLVIVQQKLGR
;
A
#
# COMPACT_ATOMS: atom_id res chain seq x y z
N MET A 1 9.80 -18.20 21.84
CA MET A 1 8.49 -18.81 21.46
C MET A 1 8.57 -19.26 19.98
N ASP A 2 7.87 -20.31 19.54
CA ASP A 2 7.82 -20.72 18.11
C ASP A 2 6.51 -20.25 17.46
N ILE A 3 6.50 -20.02 16.14
CA ILE A 3 5.31 -19.59 15.38
C ILE A 3 4.17 -20.62 15.47
N ASN A 4 4.50 -21.90 15.65
CA ASN A 4 3.54 -22.96 15.93
C ASN A 4 2.85 -22.80 17.29
N GLU A 5 3.50 -22.13 18.24
CA GLU A 5 2.94 -21.81 19.55
C GLU A 5 1.98 -20.61 19.48
N LEU A 6 2.24 -19.67 18.58
CA LEU A 6 1.35 -18.54 18.26
C LEU A 6 0.00 -19.01 17.73
N GLN A 7 -0.02 -20.09 16.94
CA GLN A 7 -1.25 -20.63 16.35
C GLN A 7 -2.32 -21.00 17.39
N LYS A 8 -1.91 -21.33 18.62
CA LYS A 8 -2.84 -21.63 19.73
C LYS A 8 -3.66 -20.43 20.18
N TYR A 9 -3.27 -19.22 19.79
CA TYR A 9 -3.89 -17.96 20.17
C TYR A 9 -4.66 -17.30 19.01
N LEU A 10 -4.70 -17.92 17.83
CA LEU A 10 -5.29 -17.36 16.61
C LEU A 10 -6.79 -17.65 16.49
N GLU A 11 -7.54 -17.29 17.53
CA GLU A 11 -8.99 -17.42 17.57
C GLU A 11 -9.64 -16.17 16.97
N LYS A 12 -10.32 -16.34 15.82
CA LYS A 12 -11.08 -15.25 15.20
C LYS A 12 -12.37 -14.97 15.96
N ILE A 13 -12.81 -13.72 15.94
CA ILE A 13 -14.18 -13.35 16.33
C ILE A 13 -15.14 -13.85 15.25
N ASP A 14 -16.12 -14.65 15.65
CA ASP A 14 -17.22 -15.06 14.77
C ASP A 14 -18.39 -14.08 14.87
N PHE A 15 -18.41 -13.11 13.95
CA PHE A 15 -19.50 -12.14 13.83
C PHE A 15 -20.86 -12.78 13.51
N ASN A 16 -20.87 -13.98 12.91
CA ASN A 16 -22.13 -14.69 12.63
C ASN A 16 -22.73 -15.30 13.90
N ALA A 17 -21.90 -15.64 14.89
CA ALA A 17 -22.40 -16.08 16.19
C ALA A 17 -23.01 -14.91 16.97
N LEU A 18 -22.33 -13.76 16.99
CA LEU A 18 -22.80 -12.56 17.70
C LEU A 18 -24.13 -12.00 17.15
N SER A 19 -24.34 -12.09 15.84
CA SER A 19 -25.61 -11.67 15.21
C SER A 19 -26.79 -12.59 15.54
N LYS A 20 -26.55 -13.88 15.83
CA LYS A 20 -27.63 -14.81 16.22
C LYS A 20 -28.18 -14.54 17.62
N ASP A 21 -27.35 -13.97 18.50
CA ASP A 21 -27.72 -13.65 19.88
C ASP A 21 -28.44 -12.30 20.01
N ASN A 22 -28.85 -11.67 18.89
CA ASN A 22 -29.43 -10.32 18.82
C ASN A 22 -28.55 -9.23 19.46
N VAL A 23 -27.24 -9.47 19.61
CA VAL A 23 -26.31 -8.45 20.08
C VAL A 23 -26.00 -7.52 18.91
N LYS A 24 -26.56 -6.31 18.95
CA LYS A 24 -26.27 -5.27 17.98
C LYS A 24 -24.94 -4.62 18.36
N LEU A 25 -23.87 -5.05 17.69
CA LEU A 25 -22.54 -4.41 17.80
C LEU A 25 -22.62 -2.97 17.30
N SER A 26 -21.89 -2.05 17.94
CA SER A 26 -21.66 -0.74 17.35
C SER A 26 -20.79 -0.89 16.08
N GLU A 27 -20.85 0.10 15.18
CA GLU A 27 -20.00 0.09 13.98
C GLU A 27 -18.51 0.09 14.35
N ASP A 28 -18.15 0.77 15.44
CA ASP A 28 -16.79 0.81 15.98
C ASP A 28 -16.35 -0.58 16.48
N ASP A 29 -17.19 -1.29 17.24
CA ASP A 29 -16.87 -2.64 17.73
C ASP A 29 -16.72 -3.63 16.57
N ALA A 30 -17.57 -3.51 15.54
CA ALA A 30 -17.47 -4.33 14.34
C ALA A 30 -16.14 -4.08 13.60
N TYR A 31 -15.76 -2.81 13.44
CA TYR A 31 -14.50 -2.42 12.81
C TYR A 31 -13.29 -2.94 13.59
N VAL A 32 -13.28 -2.79 14.92
CA VAL A 32 -12.21 -3.29 15.80
C VAL A 32 -12.05 -4.81 15.64
N GLY A 33 -13.15 -5.56 15.64
CA GLY A 33 -13.10 -7.02 15.46
C GLY A 33 -12.69 -7.46 14.04
N GLU A 34 -13.05 -6.72 13.00
CA GLU A 34 -12.59 -6.98 11.63
C GLU A 34 -11.09 -6.77 11.50
N LEU A 35 -10.58 -5.68 12.11
CA LEU A 35 -9.16 -5.36 12.13
C LEU A 35 -8.35 -6.46 12.85
N TYR A 36 -8.88 -6.97 13.98
CA TYR A 36 -8.31 -8.10 14.72
C TYR A 36 -8.30 -9.40 13.90
N ASN A 37 -9.41 -9.77 13.27
CA ASN A 37 -9.50 -10.94 12.42
C ASN A 37 -8.55 -10.85 11.22
N SER A 38 -8.41 -9.66 10.65
CA SER A 38 -7.46 -9.38 9.58
C SER A 38 -6.00 -9.54 10.05
N ALA A 39 -5.68 -9.12 11.28
CA ALA A 39 -4.36 -9.34 11.86
C ALA A 39 -4.07 -10.85 12.02
N ILE A 40 -5.03 -11.63 12.50
CA ILE A 40 -4.90 -13.10 12.60
C ILE A 40 -4.58 -13.72 11.24
N ASP A 41 -5.26 -13.30 10.17
CA ASP A 41 -4.98 -13.81 8.82
C ASP A 41 -3.56 -13.48 8.35
N ASN A 42 -3.06 -12.30 8.69
CA ASN A 42 -1.68 -11.92 8.37
C ASN A 42 -0.67 -12.77 9.14
N ILE A 43 -0.93 -13.11 10.41
CA ILE A 43 -0.08 -14.04 11.17
C ILE A 43 -0.05 -15.42 10.51
N LYS A 44 -1.21 -15.94 10.07
CA LYS A 44 -1.29 -17.25 9.37
C LYS A 44 -0.55 -17.25 8.03
N GLN A 45 -0.46 -16.09 7.39
CA GLN A 45 0.28 -15.89 6.14
C GLN A 45 1.75 -15.52 6.36
N TYR A 46 2.25 -15.55 7.59
CA TYR A 46 3.62 -15.16 7.96
C TYR A 46 3.95 -13.68 7.69
N ASN A 47 2.95 -12.82 7.55
CA ASN A 47 3.09 -11.36 7.40
C ASN A 47 3.04 -10.69 8.78
N ILE A 48 4.06 -10.91 9.61
CA ILE A 48 4.07 -10.54 11.03
C ILE A 48 4.01 -9.01 11.23
N ASP A 49 4.70 -8.22 10.40
CA ASP A 49 4.73 -6.75 10.54
C ASP A 49 3.35 -6.14 10.32
N VAL A 50 2.65 -6.59 9.26
CA VAL A 50 1.28 -6.15 8.97
C VAL A 50 0.32 -6.54 10.09
N ALA A 51 0.50 -7.73 10.67
CA ALA A 51 -0.29 -8.16 11.82
C ALA A 51 -0.03 -7.28 13.06
N LYS A 52 1.23 -6.94 13.34
CA LYS A 52 1.66 -6.06 14.44
C LYS A 52 1.05 -4.66 14.31
N ILE A 53 1.10 -4.06 13.12
CA ILE A 53 0.48 -2.75 12.84
C ILE A 53 -1.02 -2.80 13.12
N LYS A 54 -1.72 -3.82 12.60
CA LYS A 54 -3.16 -3.98 12.78
C LYS A 54 -3.51 -4.19 14.25
N LEU A 55 -2.80 -5.05 14.97
CA LEU A 55 -3.02 -5.27 16.40
C LEU A 55 -2.75 -4.02 17.23
N SER A 56 -1.71 -3.25 16.92
CA SER A 56 -1.45 -1.95 17.56
C SER A 56 -2.64 -1.00 17.37
N ARG A 57 -3.22 -0.97 16.17
CA ARG A 57 -4.41 -0.16 15.88
C ARG A 57 -5.66 -0.67 16.60
N VAL A 58 -5.85 -1.99 16.72
CA VAL A 58 -6.93 -2.58 17.56
C VAL A 58 -6.79 -2.08 19.00
N VAL A 59 -5.61 -2.21 19.61
CA VAL A 59 -5.36 -1.81 21.01
C VAL A 59 -5.50 -0.30 21.22
N LYS A 60 -5.19 0.52 20.21
CA LYS A 60 -5.42 1.98 20.28
C LYS A 60 -6.90 2.35 20.23
N LEU A 61 -7.69 1.64 19.41
CA LEU A 61 -9.12 1.90 19.25
C LEU A 61 -9.93 1.36 20.43
N ASP A 62 -9.58 0.16 20.91
CA ASP A 62 -10.16 -0.45 22.10
C ASP A 62 -9.04 -0.96 23.03
N PRO A 63 -8.60 -0.15 24.01
CA PRO A 63 -7.60 -0.55 24.98
C PRO A 63 -8.04 -1.71 25.89
N THR A 64 -9.34 -2.04 25.93
CA THR A 64 -9.90 -3.14 26.73
C THR A 64 -9.92 -4.46 25.99
N PHE A 65 -9.53 -4.48 24.71
CA PHE A 65 -9.44 -5.69 23.89
C PHE A 65 -8.22 -6.55 24.27
N GLU A 66 -8.34 -7.28 25.38
CA GLU A 66 -7.25 -8.06 25.98
C GLU A 66 -6.63 -9.10 25.02
N LYS A 67 -7.44 -9.74 24.17
CA LYS A 67 -6.95 -10.72 23.19
C LYS A 67 -5.95 -10.10 22.19
N ALA A 68 -6.16 -8.86 21.78
CA ALA A 68 -5.30 -8.16 20.84
C ALA A 68 -4.01 -7.70 21.51
N LYS A 69 -4.11 -7.19 22.74
CA LYS A 69 -2.96 -6.80 23.57
C LYS A 69 -2.04 -7.97 23.86
N LEU A 70 -2.59 -9.10 24.31
CA LEU A 70 -1.82 -10.32 24.56
C LEU A 70 -1.11 -10.83 23.28
N LEU A 71 -1.81 -10.80 22.13
CA LEU A 71 -1.25 -11.26 20.87
C LEU A 71 -0.14 -10.33 20.37
N LEU A 72 -0.32 -9.02 20.53
CA LEU A 72 0.69 -8.02 20.20
C LEU A 72 1.95 -8.17 21.05
N ASP A 73 1.80 -8.33 22.37
CA ASP A 73 2.92 -8.55 23.30
C ASP A 73 3.71 -9.81 22.92
N ARG A 74 3.03 -10.90 22.56
CA ARG A 74 3.69 -12.14 22.11
C ARG A 74 4.44 -11.99 20.79
N ILE A 75 3.91 -11.22 19.85
CA ILE A 75 4.62 -10.91 18.61
C ILE A 75 5.89 -10.10 18.92
N ASN A 76 5.81 -9.13 19.82
CA ASN A 76 6.97 -8.34 20.22
C ASN A 76 8.03 -9.18 20.96
N THR A 77 7.63 -10.14 21.79
CA THR A 77 8.60 -11.03 22.47
C THR A 77 9.25 -12.02 21.51
N LEU A 78 8.55 -12.47 20.48
CA LEU A 78 9.10 -13.31 19.41
C LEU A 78 10.23 -12.64 18.63
N GLU A 79 10.12 -11.33 18.43
CA GLU A 79 11.11 -10.51 17.72
C GLU A 79 12.39 -10.33 18.54
N ASN A 80 12.25 -10.28 19.88
CA ASN A 80 13.36 -10.15 20.81
C ASN A 80 14.11 -11.48 21.08
N ASP A 81 13.45 -12.63 20.89
CA ASP A 81 13.97 -13.98 21.20
C ASP A 81 14.79 -14.60 20.03
N LYS A 82 15.79 -13.86 19.54
CA LYS A 82 16.58 -14.09 18.32
C LYS A 82 15.85 -13.65 17.05
N SER A 83 16.44 -12.64 16.43
CA SER A 83 16.13 -12.13 15.10
C SER A 83 15.80 -13.27 14.15
N LEU A 84 14.70 -13.13 13.39
CA LEU A 84 14.33 -14.05 12.32
C LEU A 84 15.51 -14.29 11.34
N GLY A 85 16.43 -13.33 11.23
CA GLY A 85 17.69 -13.45 10.51
C GLY A 85 18.64 -14.51 11.08
N GLU A 86 18.85 -14.58 12.39
CA GLU A 86 19.71 -15.60 13.03
C GLU A 86 19.15 -17.01 12.84
N LYS A 87 17.82 -17.18 12.79
CA LYS A 87 17.18 -18.48 12.56
C LYS A 87 17.22 -18.92 11.09
N ILE A 88 17.26 -17.97 10.17
CA ILE A 88 17.47 -18.25 8.74
C ILE A 88 18.94 -18.62 8.50
N GLU A 89 19.87 -17.94 9.16
CA GLU A 89 21.31 -18.24 9.14
C GLU A 89 21.60 -19.63 9.75
N GLU A 90 21.01 -19.96 10.91
CA GLU A 90 21.14 -21.29 11.53
C GLU A 90 20.46 -22.42 10.73
N ALA A 91 19.48 -22.10 9.87
CA ALA A 91 18.84 -23.04 8.96
C ALA A 91 19.59 -23.21 7.63
N LEU A 92 20.42 -22.23 7.25
CA LEU A 92 21.29 -22.28 6.08
C LEU A 92 22.62 -22.97 6.43
N ASP A 93 23.21 -22.69 7.59
CA ASP A 93 24.44 -23.36 8.06
C ASP A 93 24.26 -24.87 8.28
N LYS A 94 23.04 -25.32 8.62
CA LYS A 94 22.75 -26.77 8.78
C LYS A 94 22.66 -27.53 7.45
N LYS A 95 22.76 -26.87 6.29
CA LYS A 95 22.77 -27.54 4.97
C LYS A 95 24.19 -27.82 4.45
N ASP A 96 25.21 -27.13 4.92
CA ASP A 96 26.57 -27.30 4.38
C ASP A 96 27.35 -28.45 5.02
N ASP A 97 26.88 -29.01 6.14
CA ASP A 97 27.51 -30.16 6.82
C ASP A 97 26.98 -31.54 6.37
N LYS A 98 26.16 -31.62 5.33
CA LYS A 98 25.47 -32.88 4.94
C LYS A 98 25.70 -33.38 3.51
N ASP A 99 26.81 -33.02 2.88
CA ASP A 99 27.25 -33.66 1.64
C ASP A 99 28.49 -34.53 1.84
N ASN A 100 28.27 -35.67 2.52
CA ASN A 100 29.11 -36.85 2.37
C ASN A 100 28.31 -38.09 2.79
N TYR A 101 27.51 -38.66 1.88
CA TYR A 101 27.43 -40.13 1.72
C TYR A 101 26.75 -40.51 0.39
N LYS A 102 27.42 -41.41 -0.32
CA LYS A 102 27.02 -42.00 -1.60
C LYS A 102 25.87 -43.00 -1.46
N ASP A 103 25.26 -43.22 -2.63
CA ASP A 103 24.59 -44.43 -3.12
C ASP A 103 23.05 -44.60 -3.00
N LYS A 104 22.43 -44.42 -4.18
CA LYS A 104 21.63 -45.40 -4.94
C LYS A 104 20.25 -45.85 -4.43
N LYS A 105 19.30 -45.73 -5.38
CA LYS A 105 18.14 -46.60 -5.71
C LYS A 105 16.73 -46.11 -5.31
N THR A 106 16.01 -45.67 -6.35
CA THR A 106 14.57 -45.85 -6.68
C THR A 106 13.54 -45.98 -5.55
N PHE A 107 12.53 -45.09 -5.54
CA PHE A 107 11.11 -45.47 -5.48
C PHE A 107 10.22 -44.34 -6.03
N ARG A 108 9.13 -44.73 -6.71
CA ARG A 108 8.06 -43.89 -7.28
C ARG A 108 6.94 -43.67 -6.24
N GLU A 109 6.05 -42.72 -6.55
CA GLU A 109 4.71 -42.43 -5.98
C GLU A 109 4.72 -41.61 -4.67
N HIS A 110 3.79 -40.71 -4.35
CA HIS A 110 2.74 -39.90 -5.00
C HIS A 110 2.21 -39.01 -3.85
N GLU A 111 1.99 -37.70 -4.01
CA GLU A 111 1.00 -36.86 -3.26
C GLU A 111 1.16 -35.38 -3.69
N SER A 112 0.35 -34.89 -4.63
CA SER A 112 -0.97 -34.24 -4.44
C SER A 112 -0.89 -32.79 -3.92
N VAL A 113 -0.41 -31.88 -4.76
CA VAL A 113 -0.72 -30.45 -4.64
C VAL A 113 -2.14 -30.23 -5.18
N SER A 114 -3.04 -29.80 -4.30
CA SER A 114 -4.43 -29.50 -4.60
C SER A 114 -4.56 -28.41 -5.66
N LYS A 115 -4.86 -28.81 -6.89
CA LYS A 115 -5.34 -27.91 -7.94
C LYS A 115 -6.73 -27.41 -7.55
N LEU A 116 -6.79 -26.20 -6.99
CA LEU A 116 -8.03 -25.41 -6.94
C LEU A 116 -8.53 -25.26 -8.38
N SER A 117 -9.70 -25.84 -8.63
CA SER A 117 -10.22 -25.99 -9.99
C SER A 117 -10.75 -24.64 -10.46
N PHE A 118 -10.20 -24.15 -11.57
CA PHE A 118 -10.64 -22.95 -12.30
C PHE A 118 -12.15 -22.95 -12.62
N LYS A 119 -12.79 -24.13 -12.52
CA LYS A 119 -14.23 -24.35 -12.65
C LYS A 119 -15.05 -23.68 -11.53
N GLU A 120 -14.52 -23.60 -10.31
CA GLU A 120 -15.24 -23.01 -9.17
C GLU A 120 -15.26 -21.47 -9.25
N ILE A 121 -14.17 -20.87 -9.76
CA ILE A 121 -14.08 -19.43 -9.99
C ILE A 121 -15.06 -19.00 -11.09
N LEU A 122 -15.15 -19.76 -12.19
CA LEU A 122 -16.08 -19.47 -13.29
C LEU A 122 -17.55 -19.66 -12.89
N GLN A 123 -17.88 -20.60 -12.00
CA GLN A 123 -19.25 -20.81 -11.52
C GLN A 123 -19.75 -19.61 -10.69
N SER A 124 -18.86 -18.91 -9.97
CA SER A 124 -19.22 -17.76 -9.14
C SER A 124 -19.56 -16.49 -9.94
N ILE A 125 -18.97 -16.34 -11.13
CA ILE A 125 -19.19 -15.19 -12.03
C ILE A 125 -20.54 -15.34 -12.75
N ILE A 126 -20.92 -16.56 -13.13
CA ILE A 126 -22.18 -16.82 -13.84
C ILE A 126 -23.39 -16.66 -12.91
N ASN A 127 -23.25 -17.00 -11.62
CA ASN A 127 -24.35 -16.88 -10.65
C ASN A 127 -24.66 -15.43 -10.21
N ARG A 128 -23.82 -14.43 -10.54
CA ARG A 128 -24.08 -13.01 -10.22
C ARG A 128 -24.86 -12.24 -11.28
N PHE A 129 -25.11 -12.81 -12.46
CA PHE A 129 -25.87 -12.13 -13.52
C PHE A 129 -27.38 -12.44 -13.55
N SER A 130 -27.91 -13.15 -12.54
CA SER A 130 -29.34 -13.48 -12.48
C SER A 130 -30.03 -12.92 -11.22
N ALA A 131 -30.14 -11.60 -11.12
CA ALA A 131 -31.13 -10.97 -10.27
C ALA A 131 -31.62 -9.62 -10.84
N ASN A 132 -32.86 -9.64 -11.31
CA ASN A 132 -33.81 -8.53 -11.35
C ASN A 132 -33.66 -7.40 -12.40
N LYS A 133 -34.31 -7.60 -13.55
CA LYS A 133 -35.29 -6.63 -14.08
C LYS A 133 -36.34 -7.33 -14.94
N LYS A 134 -37.58 -7.46 -14.44
CA LYS A 134 -38.72 -7.98 -15.22
C LYS A 134 -39.14 -6.92 -16.25
N GLN A 135 -38.55 -6.97 -17.44
CA GLN A 135 -39.16 -6.40 -18.63
C GLN A 135 -39.96 -7.51 -19.33
N THR A 136 -41.28 -7.34 -19.39
CA THR A 136 -42.19 -8.21 -20.13
C THR A 136 -41.99 -7.99 -21.63
N PHE A 137 -41.07 -8.73 -22.23
CA PHE A 137 -40.97 -8.83 -23.69
C PHE A 137 -42.02 -9.81 -24.22
N PRO A 138 -42.62 -9.54 -25.40
CA PRO A 138 -43.59 -10.44 -26.02
C PRO A 138 -42.94 -11.80 -26.30
N VAL A 139 -43.60 -12.85 -25.80
CA VAL A 139 -43.17 -14.25 -25.90
C VAL A 139 -43.07 -14.65 -27.37
N LYS A 140 -41.86 -14.52 -27.95
CA LYS A 140 -41.55 -15.09 -29.26
C LYS A 140 -41.57 -16.61 -29.14
N ARG A 141 -42.34 -17.25 -30.01
CA ARG A 141 -42.50 -18.71 -30.11
C ARG A 141 -41.14 -19.40 -30.06
N LYS A 142 -41.00 -20.32 -29.11
CA LYS A 142 -39.81 -21.14 -28.86
C LYS A 142 -39.63 -22.10 -30.04
N VAL A 143 -38.87 -21.69 -31.06
CA VAL A 143 -38.45 -22.56 -32.15
C VAL A 143 -37.56 -23.64 -31.53
N ARG A 144 -38.04 -24.89 -31.51
CA ARG A 144 -37.23 -26.05 -31.11
C ARG A 144 -36.11 -26.19 -32.15
N MET A 145 -34.92 -25.70 -31.82
CA MET A 145 -33.74 -26.00 -32.61
C MET A 145 -33.45 -27.49 -32.55
N ASN A 146 -33.15 -28.08 -33.70
CA ASN A 146 -32.74 -29.47 -33.79
C ASN A 146 -31.39 -29.62 -33.05
N PRO A 147 -31.15 -30.67 -32.24
CA PRO A 147 -29.92 -30.82 -31.46
C PRO A 147 -28.65 -30.74 -32.32
N LEU A 148 -28.72 -31.14 -33.59
CA LEU A 148 -27.62 -31.02 -34.54
C LEU A 148 -27.25 -29.57 -34.88
N THR A 149 -28.24 -28.65 -34.97
CA THR A 149 -27.96 -27.23 -35.25
C THR A 149 -27.37 -26.54 -34.03
N PHE A 150 -27.72 -26.98 -32.82
CA PHE A 150 -27.12 -26.49 -31.57
C PHE A 150 -25.65 -26.88 -31.45
N ILE A 151 -25.30 -28.14 -31.75
CA ILE A 151 -23.90 -28.61 -31.74
C ILE A 151 -23.07 -27.86 -32.79
N LYS A 152 -23.59 -27.64 -34.00
CA LYS A 152 -22.91 -26.85 -35.04
C LYS A 152 -22.69 -25.40 -34.60
N MET A 153 -23.68 -24.77 -33.97
CA MET A 153 -23.57 -23.41 -33.44
C MET A 153 -22.49 -23.32 -32.34
N GLN A 154 -22.46 -24.27 -31.42
CA GLN A 154 -21.41 -24.32 -30.39
C GLN A 154 -20.01 -24.54 -30.98
N MET A 155 -19.86 -25.41 -31.98
CA MET A 155 -18.57 -25.58 -32.67
C MET A 155 -18.10 -24.29 -33.33
N VAL A 156 -18.98 -23.54 -34.00
CA VAL A 156 -18.62 -22.25 -34.61
C VAL A 156 -18.16 -21.25 -33.54
N ILE A 157 -18.86 -21.17 -32.41
CA ILE A 157 -18.49 -20.30 -31.29
C ILE A 157 -17.10 -20.68 -30.76
N ILE A 158 -16.83 -21.97 -30.55
CA ILE A 158 -15.52 -22.45 -30.07
C ILE A 158 -14.41 -22.10 -31.06
N ILE A 159 -14.63 -22.30 -32.36
CA ILE A 159 -13.64 -21.96 -33.40
C ILE A 159 -13.35 -20.46 -33.40
N VAL A 160 -14.38 -19.61 -33.35
CA VAL A 160 -14.21 -18.15 -33.28
C VAL A 160 -13.43 -17.75 -32.03
N LEU A 161 -13.70 -18.38 -30.89
CA LEU A 161 -13.02 -18.09 -29.63
C LEU A 161 -11.54 -18.50 -29.66
N ILE A 162 -11.21 -19.63 -30.29
CA ILE A 162 -9.82 -20.06 -30.52
C ILE A 162 -9.09 -19.06 -31.42
N VAL A 163 -9.73 -18.58 -32.50
CA VAL A 163 -9.11 -17.58 -33.39
C VAL A 163 -8.82 -16.28 -32.65
N ILE A 164 -9.74 -15.81 -31.79
CA ILE A 164 -9.52 -14.61 -30.97
C ILE A 164 -8.33 -14.80 -30.01
N ILE A 165 -8.21 -15.97 -29.38
CA ILE A 165 -7.07 -16.27 -28.49
C ILE A 165 -5.75 -16.27 -29.26
N VAL A 166 -5.69 -16.85 -30.46
CA VAL A 166 -4.48 -16.85 -31.28
C VAL A 166 -4.09 -15.43 -31.71
N ILE A 167 -5.06 -14.59 -32.07
CA ILE A 167 -4.82 -13.18 -32.38
C ILE A 167 -4.27 -12.43 -31.17
N LEU A 168 -4.84 -12.64 -29.97
CA LEU A 168 -4.34 -12.03 -28.74
C LEU A 168 -2.90 -12.45 -28.42
N ILE A 169 -2.58 -13.74 -28.57
CA ILE A 169 -1.21 -14.25 -28.37
C ILE A 169 -0.25 -13.60 -29.38
N ALA A 170 -0.65 -13.48 -30.64
CA ALA A 170 0.16 -12.83 -31.66
C ALA A 170 0.41 -11.34 -31.36
N ILE A 171 -0.61 -10.62 -30.86
CA ILE A 171 -0.47 -9.21 -30.43
C ILE A 171 0.50 -9.10 -29.24
N ILE A 172 0.38 -9.97 -28.24
CA ILE A 172 1.27 -9.98 -27.07
C ILE A 172 2.72 -10.24 -27.51
N LEU A 173 2.95 -11.22 -28.39
CA LEU A 173 4.28 -11.53 -28.92
C LEU A 173 4.85 -10.36 -29.74
N TYR A 174 4.03 -9.71 -30.56
CA TYR A 174 4.42 -8.53 -31.33
C TYR A 174 4.81 -7.35 -30.42
N LEU A 175 4.02 -7.06 -29.39
CA LEU A 175 4.31 -6.01 -28.43
C LEU A 175 5.59 -6.32 -27.62
N LYS A 176 5.81 -7.58 -27.26
CA LYS A 176 7.04 -8.03 -26.58
C LYS A 176 8.27 -7.79 -27.44
N ASN A 177 8.25 -8.23 -28.71
CA ASN A 177 9.37 -7.99 -29.63
C ASN A 177 9.64 -6.50 -29.82
N LYS A 178 8.60 -5.66 -29.99
CA LYS A 178 8.79 -4.22 -30.15
C LYS A 178 9.38 -3.57 -28.89
N HIS A 179 9.04 -4.08 -27.70
CA HIS A 179 9.65 -3.60 -26.47
C HIS A 179 11.13 -4.00 -26.37
N GLU A 180 11.48 -5.24 -26.74
CA GLU A 180 12.87 -5.71 -26.81
C GLU A 180 13.68 -4.90 -27.83
N ASP A 181 13.12 -4.62 -29.01
CA ASP A 181 13.74 -3.78 -30.04
C ASP A 181 13.93 -2.34 -29.57
N TYR A 182 12.96 -1.78 -28.84
CA TYR A 182 13.05 -0.43 -28.28
C TYR A 182 14.11 -0.33 -27.18
N VAL A 183 14.20 -1.33 -26.30
CA VAL A 183 15.24 -1.41 -25.27
C VAL A 183 16.62 -1.65 -25.90
N ALA A 184 16.70 -2.46 -26.96
CA ALA A 184 17.93 -2.67 -27.73
C ALA A 184 18.36 -1.43 -28.53
N ALA A 185 17.41 -0.60 -28.96
CA ALA A 185 17.67 0.67 -29.65
C ALA A 185 18.12 1.81 -28.72
N GLN A 186 18.09 1.61 -27.39
CA GLN A 186 18.62 2.54 -26.39
C GLN A 186 19.72 1.88 -25.54
N PRO A 187 20.84 1.46 -26.16
CA PRO A 187 21.95 0.83 -25.44
C PRO A 187 22.52 1.72 -24.34
N ASP A 188 22.44 3.04 -24.52
CA ASP A 188 22.90 4.05 -23.56
C ASP A 188 22.07 4.01 -22.27
N LEU A 189 20.74 3.87 -22.36
CA LEU A 189 19.87 3.82 -21.19
C LEU A 189 20.09 2.54 -20.36
N LYS A 190 20.29 1.41 -21.03
CA LYS A 190 20.59 0.15 -20.33
C LYS A 190 21.93 0.22 -19.60
N THR A 191 22.92 0.83 -20.24
CA THR A 191 24.25 1.06 -19.65
C THR A 191 24.14 2.00 -18.44
N GLU A 192 23.38 3.09 -18.57
CA GLU A 192 23.11 4.04 -17.49
C GLU A 192 22.40 3.38 -16.30
N ILE A 193 21.35 2.59 -16.52
CA ILE A 193 20.66 1.85 -15.44
C ILE A 193 21.61 0.87 -14.75
N THR A 194 22.45 0.18 -15.53
CA THR A 194 23.43 -0.77 -14.97
C THR A 194 24.46 -0.03 -14.12
N GLN A 195 24.97 1.11 -14.60
CA GLN A 195 25.92 1.94 -13.86
C GLN A 195 25.29 2.49 -12.58
N LEU A 196 24.10 3.08 -12.65
CA LEU A 196 23.38 3.60 -11.47
C LEU A 196 23.10 2.50 -10.44
N THR A 197 22.82 1.28 -10.91
CA THR A 197 22.63 0.11 -10.03
C THR A 197 23.93 -0.25 -9.34
N GLN A 198 25.04 -0.31 -10.08
CA GLN A 198 26.37 -0.58 -9.53
C GLN A 198 26.81 0.49 -8.52
N ASP A 199 26.68 1.77 -8.87
CA ASP A 199 27.00 2.91 -8.00
C ASP A 199 26.21 2.84 -6.69
N LYS A 200 24.93 2.44 -6.77
CA LYS A 200 24.07 2.25 -5.60
C LYS A 200 24.56 1.11 -4.69
N TYR A 201 25.02 0.00 -5.27
CA TYR A 201 25.61 -1.12 -4.51
C TYR A 201 26.90 -0.68 -3.82
N GLU A 202 27.82 -0.04 -4.54
CA GLU A 202 29.09 0.45 -4.00
C GLU A 202 28.87 1.47 -2.86
N GLN A 203 27.91 2.39 -3.02
CA GLN A 203 27.52 3.29 -1.94
C GLN A 203 26.99 2.53 -0.73
N SER A 204 26.14 1.51 -0.93
CA SER A 204 25.58 0.75 0.19
C SER A 204 26.67 0.01 0.99
N GLU A 205 27.66 -0.58 0.33
CA GLU A 205 28.81 -1.21 0.99
C GLU A 205 29.65 -0.19 1.76
N LEU A 206 29.86 1.00 1.18
CA LEU A 206 30.58 2.09 1.84
C LEU A 206 29.88 2.52 3.13
N TYR A 207 28.57 2.75 3.11
CA TYR A 207 27.81 3.11 4.32
C TYR A 207 27.79 1.98 5.36
N GLN A 208 27.66 0.73 4.92
CA GLN A 208 27.76 -0.42 5.82
C GLN A 208 29.13 -0.48 6.51
N SER A 209 30.21 -0.26 5.77
CA SER A 209 31.56 -0.23 6.34
C SER A 209 31.75 0.90 7.36
N ALA A 210 31.15 2.07 7.11
CA ALA A 210 31.19 3.20 8.03
C ALA A 210 30.43 2.90 9.32
N VAL A 211 29.26 2.24 9.26
CA VAL A 211 28.50 1.79 10.43
C VAL A 211 29.37 0.89 11.32
N LEU A 212 30.04 -0.11 10.74
CA LEU A 212 30.93 -1.02 11.49
C LEU A 212 32.12 -0.28 12.14
N GLN A 213 32.69 0.71 11.47
CA GLN A 213 33.76 1.54 12.03
C GLN A 213 33.28 2.37 13.24
N TYR A 214 32.07 2.93 13.15
CA TYR A 214 31.47 3.65 14.27
C TYR A 214 31.18 2.73 15.46
N GLU A 215 30.65 1.52 15.22
CA GLU A 215 30.39 0.53 16.27
C GLU A 215 31.68 0.12 17.01
N ASP A 216 32.77 -0.15 16.29
CA ASP A 216 34.08 -0.44 16.87
C ASP A 216 34.61 0.74 17.70
N ARG A 217 34.47 1.98 17.20
CA ARG A 217 34.92 3.18 17.93
C ARG A 217 34.09 3.44 19.19
N ILE A 218 32.76 3.28 19.13
CA ILE A 218 31.86 3.37 20.29
C ILE A 218 32.29 2.36 21.34
N LYS A 219 32.48 1.10 20.94
CA LYS A 219 32.89 0.03 21.86
C LYS A 219 34.24 0.33 22.54
N LYS A 220 35.25 0.79 21.79
CA LYS A 220 36.56 1.18 22.34
C LYS A 220 36.45 2.31 23.36
N LEU A 221 35.57 3.29 23.13
CA LEU A 221 35.33 4.39 24.08
C LEU A 221 34.62 3.90 25.34
N GLU A 222 33.62 3.04 25.20
CA GLU A 222 32.92 2.41 26.34
C GLU A 222 33.87 1.57 27.19
N ASP A 223 34.74 0.77 26.56
CA ASP A 223 35.76 -0.01 27.25
C ASP A 223 36.75 0.90 28.01
N SER A 224 37.19 2.00 27.38
CA SER A 224 38.09 2.99 28.00
C SER A 224 37.44 3.74 29.17
N LEU A 225 36.14 4.02 29.08
CA LEU A 225 35.33 4.62 30.16
C LEU A 225 35.28 3.72 31.39
N ASN A 226 35.25 2.40 31.19
CA ASN A 226 35.20 1.42 32.27
C ASN A 226 36.57 1.17 32.92
N SER A 227 37.68 1.40 32.19
CA SER A 227 39.04 1.06 32.66
C SER A 227 39.80 2.20 33.33
N THR A 228 39.40 3.46 33.15
CA THR A 228 40.27 4.62 33.43
C THR A 228 39.53 5.74 34.15
N GLY A 229 40.15 6.34 35.18
CA GLY A 229 39.66 7.58 35.82
C GLY A 229 39.85 8.83 34.97
N SER A 230 39.74 8.69 33.64
CA SER A 230 39.81 9.76 32.65
C SER A 230 38.60 10.68 32.75
N ASP A 231 38.60 11.78 32.00
CA ASP A 231 37.48 12.73 31.92
C ASP A 231 36.22 12.04 31.36
N VAL A 232 35.44 11.45 32.28
CA VAL A 232 34.22 10.69 32.02
C VAL A 232 33.21 11.52 31.22
N LEU A 233 33.19 12.85 31.45
CA LEU A 233 32.22 13.74 30.83
C LEU A 233 32.53 13.94 29.34
N ALA A 234 33.80 14.24 29.01
CA ALA A 234 34.23 14.41 27.62
C ALA A 234 34.06 13.10 26.82
N SER A 235 34.44 11.96 27.41
CA SER A 235 34.34 10.64 26.75
C SER A 235 32.88 10.24 26.50
N LYS A 236 31.98 10.56 27.46
CA LYS A 236 30.54 10.32 27.30
C LYS A 236 29.94 11.20 26.21
N GLN A 237 30.32 12.48 26.14
CA GLN A 237 29.87 13.38 25.08
C GLN A 237 30.32 12.90 23.70
N GLU A 238 31.58 12.45 23.55
CA GLU A 238 32.07 11.89 22.30
C GLU A 238 31.31 10.62 21.91
N THR A 239 31.04 9.73 22.87
CA THR A 239 30.24 8.52 22.64
C THR A 239 28.83 8.84 22.17
N ASP A 240 28.15 9.81 22.80
CA ASP A 240 26.81 10.25 22.41
C ASP A 240 26.78 10.78 20.96
N ILE A 241 27.78 11.56 20.55
CA ILE A 241 27.93 12.07 19.18
C ILE A 241 28.09 10.92 18.19
N LEU A 242 28.99 9.97 18.47
CA LEU A 242 29.25 8.83 17.59
C LEU A 242 28.03 7.92 17.43
N ILE A 243 27.24 7.73 18.50
CA ILE A 243 25.97 7.00 18.43
C ILE A 243 25.01 7.68 17.44
N GLN A 244 24.87 9.01 17.48
CA GLN A 244 23.99 9.71 16.54
C GLN A 244 24.50 9.62 15.10
N GLN A 245 25.82 9.73 14.89
CA GLN A 245 26.43 9.55 13.57
C GLN A 245 26.22 8.12 13.05
N ASN A 246 26.43 7.10 13.87
CA ASN A 246 26.17 5.71 13.51
C ASN A 246 24.73 5.50 13.03
N LYS A 247 23.74 6.04 13.77
CA LYS A 247 22.32 5.97 13.37
C LYS A 247 22.05 6.62 12.01
N LEU A 248 22.67 7.78 11.75
CA LEU A 248 22.52 8.47 10.45
C LEU A 248 23.06 7.62 9.29
N TYR A 249 24.27 7.08 9.44
CA TYR A 249 24.90 6.25 8.40
C TYR A 249 24.15 4.93 8.20
N TYR A 250 23.64 4.33 9.28
CA TYR A 250 22.82 3.12 9.21
C TYR A 250 21.46 3.38 8.55
N ALA A 251 20.80 4.50 8.86
CA ALA A 251 19.61 4.92 8.13
C ALA A 251 19.86 5.12 6.63
N LYS A 252 21.00 5.71 6.26
CA LYS A 252 21.36 5.88 4.84
C LYS A 252 21.60 4.54 4.15
N TYR A 253 22.24 3.59 4.82
CA TYR A 253 22.37 2.22 4.33
C TYR A 253 21.00 1.55 4.12
N LEU A 254 20.08 1.68 5.08
CA LEU A 254 18.71 1.15 4.96
C LEU A 254 17.96 1.78 3.78
N SER A 255 18.11 3.09 3.54
CA SER A 255 17.46 3.75 2.39
C SER A 255 18.00 3.24 1.05
N LEU A 256 19.32 3.02 0.94
CA LEU A 256 19.93 2.46 -0.26
C LEU A 256 19.51 1.00 -0.51
N THR A 257 19.29 0.23 0.55
CA THR A 257 18.74 -1.14 0.46
C THR A 257 17.21 -1.18 0.32
N GLN A 258 16.58 -0.02 0.09
CA GLN A 258 15.13 0.14 -0.14
C GLN A 258 14.25 -0.22 1.06
N LYS A 259 14.82 -0.25 2.27
CA LYS A 259 14.11 -0.43 3.54
C LYS A 259 13.73 0.94 4.11
N TYR A 260 12.87 1.66 3.39
CA TYR A 260 12.59 3.07 3.66
C TYR A 260 11.89 3.33 4.99
N ASP A 261 10.99 2.43 5.42
CA ASP A 261 10.31 2.54 6.72
C ASP A 261 11.31 2.38 7.88
N ASP A 262 12.15 1.34 7.84
CA ASP A 262 13.21 1.11 8.82
C ASP A 262 14.19 2.29 8.88
N ALA A 263 14.55 2.85 7.71
CA ALA A 263 15.40 4.03 7.62
C ALA A 263 14.77 5.25 8.32
N LEU A 264 13.49 5.53 8.08
CA LEU A 264 12.79 6.64 8.75
C LEU A 264 12.70 6.42 10.25
N ASP A 265 12.42 5.20 10.70
CA ASP A 265 12.34 4.90 12.12
C ASP A 265 13.68 5.02 12.82
N MET A 266 14.79 4.69 12.14
CA MET A 266 16.14 4.96 12.62
C MET A 266 16.42 6.47 12.69
N LEU A 267 16.05 7.25 11.67
CA LEU A 267 16.25 8.71 11.63
C LEU A 267 15.47 9.42 12.75
N LYS A 268 14.25 8.97 13.07
CA LYS A 268 13.43 9.51 14.18
C LYS A 268 14.07 9.30 15.55
N GLN A 269 14.96 8.32 15.70
CA GLN A 269 15.67 8.04 16.95
C GLN A 269 16.92 8.90 17.14
N ILE A 270 17.26 9.76 16.18
CA ILE A 270 18.41 10.65 16.28
C ILE A 270 18.06 11.83 17.19
N ASP A 271 18.84 12.02 18.24
CA ASP A 271 18.78 13.20 19.09
C ASP A 271 19.68 14.30 18.52
N LEU A 272 19.08 15.21 17.75
CA LEU A 272 19.80 16.31 17.09
C LEU A 272 20.55 17.22 18.07
N SER A 273 20.13 17.28 19.35
CA SER A 273 20.83 18.08 20.37
C SER A 273 22.18 17.48 20.78
N LYS A 274 22.35 16.17 20.59
CA LYS A 274 23.57 15.40 20.90
C LYS A 274 24.42 15.10 19.68
N ALA A 275 23.86 15.25 18.49
CA ALA A 275 24.45 14.72 17.27
C ALA A 275 25.70 15.47 16.78
N SER A 276 25.83 16.76 17.12
CA SER A 276 26.91 17.65 16.66
C SER A 276 27.24 17.47 15.17
N PHE A 277 26.19 17.31 14.33
CA PHE A 277 26.34 17.04 12.91
C PHE A 277 27.08 18.16 12.19
N SER A 278 28.00 17.75 11.30
CA SER A 278 28.55 18.67 10.31
C SER A 278 27.44 19.12 9.34
N GLN A 279 27.68 20.18 8.56
CA GLN A 279 26.72 20.59 7.53
C GLN A 279 26.45 19.45 6.54
N THR A 280 27.47 18.67 6.20
CA THR A 280 27.35 17.51 5.31
C THR A 280 26.45 16.42 5.91
N ASP A 281 26.64 16.10 7.19
CA ASP A 281 25.81 15.10 7.90
C ASP A 281 24.36 15.59 8.03
N TYR A 282 24.17 16.87 8.32
CA TYR A 282 22.82 17.45 8.40
C TYR A 282 22.11 17.40 7.04
N ASN A 283 22.81 17.72 5.95
CA ASN A 283 22.25 17.58 4.60
C ASN A 283 21.92 16.11 4.28
N MET A 284 22.81 15.18 4.62
CA MET A 284 22.55 13.74 4.46
C MET A 284 21.31 13.30 5.25
N TYR A 285 21.15 13.77 6.48
CA TYR A 285 19.97 13.51 7.31
C TYR A 285 18.69 14.00 6.65
N THR A 286 18.66 15.27 6.20
CA THR A 286 17.47 15.85 5.55
C THR A 286 17.14 15.17 4.23
N ASP A 287 18.16 14.90 3.41
CA ASP A 287 18.01 14.29 2.09
C ASP A 287 17.52 12.84 2.21
N THR A 288 18.01 12.10 3.22
CA THR A 288 17.57 10.72 3.47
C THR A 288 16.13 10.68 3.94
N ILE A 289 15.69 11.60 4.80
CA ILE A 289 14.28 11.70 5.21
C ILE A 289 13.38 11.94 3.99
N VAL A 290 13.77 12.91 3.16
CA VAL A 290 13.05 13.24 1.93
C VAL A 290 12.96 12.03 1.00
N GLU A 291 14.08 11.36 0.75
CA GLU A 291 14.18 10.21 -0.13
C GLU A 291 13.28 9.07 0.34
N CYS A 292 13.33 8.75 1.64
CA CYS A 292 12.53 7.66 2.21
C CYS A 292 11.04 7.97 2.11
N LYS A 293 10.62 9.16 2.55
CA LYS A 293 9.21 9.55 2.46
C LYS A 293 8.71 9.58 1.01
N LYS A 294 9.54 10.01 0.04
CA LYS A 294 9.21 9.98 -1.40
C LYS A 294 8.91 8.57 -1.87
N ASN A 295 9.79 7.61 -1.57
CA ASN A 295 9.63 6.23 -2.01
C ASN A 295 8.48 5.51 -1.30
N ILE A 296 8.27 5.76 0.00
CA ILE A 296 7.10 5.25 0.73
C ILE A 296 5.80 5.75 0.09
N SER A 297 5.70 7.04 -0.24
CA SER A 297 4.53 7.59 -0.92
C SER A 297 4.27 6.94 -2.27
N ILE A 298 5.31 6.68 -3.06
CA ILE A 298 5.19 5.98 -4.35
C ILE A 298 4.62 4.57 -4.14
N ALA A 299 5.15 3.81 -3.16
CA ALA A 299 4.67 2.47 -2.84
C ALA A 299 3.20 2.47 -2.37
N LEU A 300 2.87 3.37 -1.44
CA LEU A 300 1.50 3.57 -0.95
C LEU A 300 0.55 3.96 -2.09
N TYR A 301 0.99 4.82 -3.00
CA TYR A 301 0.19 5.28 -4.13
C TYR A 301 -0.15 4.14 -5.09
N HIS A 302 0.83 3.31 -5.46
CA HIS A 302 0.59 2.14 -6.30
C HIS A 302 -0.33 1.12 -5.63
N SER A 303 -0.09 0.85 -4.34
CA SER A 303 -0.95 -0.04 -3.55
C SER A 303 -2.38 0.50 -3.43
N GLY A 304 -2.53 1.79 -3.15
CA GLY A 304 -3.81 2.49 -3.07
C GLY A 304 -4.57 2.47 -4.39
N ASN A 305 -3.89 2.67 -5.52
CA ASN A 305 -4.48 2.57 -6.86
C ASN A 305 -5.02 1.18 -7.15
N LYS A 306 -4.27 0.13 -6.81
CA LYS A 306 -4.72 -1.25 -6.97
C LYS A 306 -5.98 -1.51 -6.14
N LEU A 307 -5.97 -1.12 -4.86
CA LEU A 307 -7.14 -1.25 -3.97
C LEU A 307 -8.35 -0.46 -4.47
N TYR A 308 -8.12 0.74 -5.00
CA TYR A 308 -9.16 1.57 -5.60
C TYR A 308 -9.83 0.90 -6.81
N GLN A 309 -9.02 0.32 -7.72
CA GLN A 309 -9.52 -0.45 -8.87
C GLN A 309 -10.28 -1.71 -8.45
N ASP A 310 -9.90 -2.32 -7.33
CA ASP A 310 -10.57 -3.46 -6.72
C ASP A 310 -11.82 -3.06 -5.90
N TRP A 311 -12.23 -1.79 -5.92
CA TRP A 311 -13.38 -1.24 -5.18
C TRP A 311 -13.25 -1.35 -3.65
N LYS A 312 -12.03 -1.52 -3.14
CA LYS A 312 -11.69 -1.58 -1.71
C LYS A 312 -11.40 -0.20 -1.17
N TYR A 313 -12.44 0.64 -1.13
CA TYR A 313 -12.29 2.07 -0.86
C TYR A 313 -11.77 2.40 0.52
N ARG A 314 -12.10 1.61 1.55
CA ARG A 314 -11.64 1.86 2.92
C ARG A 314 -10.13 1.65 3.05
N GLU A 315 -9.61 0.59 2.45
CA GLU A 315 -8.18 0.28 2.43
C GLU A 315 -7.42 1.23 1.51
N ALA A 316 -7.96 1.54 0.32
CA ALA A 316 -7.38 2.54 -0.58
C ALA A 316 -7.29 3.92 0.08
N TYR A 317 -8.36 4.32 0.80
CA TYR A 317 -8.38 5.55 1.60
C TYR A 317 -7.23 5.57 2.60
N SER A 318 -7.00 4.48 3.35
CA SER A 318 -5.93 4.43 4.35
C SER A 318 -4.56 4.70 3.73
N ASN A 319 -4.26 4.10 2.58
CA ASN A 319 -2.98 4.31 1.90
C ASN A 319 -2.82 5.77 1.43
N PHE A 320 -3.83 6.32 0.76
CA PHE A 320 -3.75 7.70 0.27
C PHE A 320 -3.74 8.73 1.41
N TYR A 321 -4.44 8.44 2.51
CA TYR A 321 -4.45 9.27 3.71
C TYR A 321 -3.07 9.31 4.37
N GLU A 322 -2.36 8.19 4.43
CA GLU A 322 -1.01 8.13 4.97
C GLU A 322 -0.02 8.98 4.16
N ILE A 323 -0.17 9.02 2.82
CA ILE A 323 0.59 9.94 1.97
C ILE A 323 0.29 11.38 2.37
N TRP A 324 -0.99 11.74 2.54
CA TRP A 324 -1.37 13.11 2.92
C TRP A 324 -0.86 13.50 4.31
N GLN A 325 -0.92 12.62 5.30
CA GLN A 325 -0.45 12.91 6.67
C GLN A 325 1.06 13.13 6.74
N ASN A 326 1.83 12.43 5.90
CA ASN A 326 3.28 12.61 5.84
C ASN A 326 3.70 13.88 5.08
N TYR A 327 2.75 14.51 4.37
CA TYR A 327 2.91 15.72 3.56
C TYR A 327 1.72 16.67 3.72
N PRO A 328 1.47 17.18 4.95
CA PRO A 328 0.19 17.80 5.29
C PRO A 328 0.03 19.22 4.76
N ASP A 329 1.14 19.92 4.46
CA ASP A 329 1.10 21.33 4.05
C ASP A 329 1.60 21.58 2.63
N TYR A 330 1.01 22.64 2.06
CA TYR A 330 1.28 23.07 0.69
C TYR A 330 2.74 23.52 0.51
N ASP A 331 3.36 24.12 1.53
CA ASP A 331 4.75 24.60 1.45
C ASP A 331 5.74 23.42 1.30
N SER A 332 5.46 22.31 1.99
CA SER A 332 6.22 21.07 1.81
C SER A 332 6.08 20.54 0.39
N VAL A 333 4.87 20.56 -0.19
CA VAL A 333 4.63 20.09 -1.57
C VAL A 333 5.23 21.05 -2.60
N LYS A 334 5.20 22.37 -2.35
CA LYS A 334 5.72 23.43 -3.22
C LYS A 334 7.24 23.33 -3.42
N TYR A 335 7.99 22.89 -2.41
CA TYR A 335 9.41 22.57 -2.57
C TYR A 335 9.64 21.53 -3.68
N TRP A 336 8.69 20.60 -3.86
CA TRP A 336 8.70 19.54 -4.86
C TRP A 336 8.00 19.91 -6.17
N GLU A 337 7.37 21.09 -6.31
CA GLU A 337 6.76 21.50 -7.58
C GLU A 337 7.80 21.73 -8.69
N LYS A 338 9.10 21.72 -8.38
CA LYS A 338 10.17 21.62 -9.39
C LYS A 338 10.28 20.21 -9.99
N ASP A 339 9.83 19.18 -9.28
CA ASP A 339 9.73 17.78 -9.71
C ASP A 339 8.24 17.44 -9.93
N ASN A 340 7.70 17.89 -11.08
CA ASN A 340 6.27 17.78 -11.42
C ASN A 340 5.68 16.38 -11.20
N ASN A 341 6.50 15.32 -11.31
CA ASN A 341 6.02 13.97 -11.15
C ASN A 341 5.63 13.65 -9.70
N TYR A 342 6.41 14.12 -8.72
CA TYR A 342 6.15 13.80 -7.32
C TYR A 342 5.01 14.63 -6.73
N SER A 343 4.97 15.94 -7.02
CA SER A 343 3.85 16.80 -6.61
C SER A 343 2.52 16.30 -7.17
N ASN A 344 2.50 15.84 -8.43
CA ASN A 344 1.32 15.22 -9.04
C ASN A 344 0.87 13.95 -8.32
N ILE A 345 1.79 13.11 -7.82
CA ILE A 345 1.44 11.94 -7.01
C ILE A 345 0.73 12.36 -5.72
N ILE A 346 1.21 13.41 -5.04
CA ILE A 346 0.57 13.89 -3.80
C ILE A 346 -0.84 14.41 -4.10
N TYR A 347 -1.00 15.30 -5.08
CA TYR A 347 -2.32 15.85 -5.41
C TYR A 347 -3.30 14.78 -5.91
N ASP A 348 -2.85 13.84 -6.73
CA ASP A 348 -3.69 12.71 -7.17
C ASP A 348 -4.03 11.76 -6.02
N SER A 349 -3.10 11.56 -5.07
CA SER A 349 -3.37 10.80 -3.85
C SER A 349 -4.46 11.47 -3.02
N VAL A 350 -4.37 12.78 -2.77
CA VAL A 350 -5.42 13.52 -2.04
C VAL A 350 -6.74 13.50 -2.80
N TYR A 351 -6.72 13.56 -4.13
CA TYR A 351 -7.93 13.49 -4.95
C TYR A 351 -8.60 12.13 -4.83
N LYS A 352 -7.83 11.04 -4.94
CA LYS A 352 -8.32 9.66 -4.81
C LYS A 352 -8.71 9.32 -3.38
N MET A 353 -7.98 9.81 -2.38
CA MET A 353 -8.37 9.76 -0.97
C MET A 353 -9.75 10.39 -0.79
N SER A 354 -9.97 11.59 -1.34
CA SER A 354 -11.23 12.32 -1.22
C SER A 354 -12.38 11.60 -1.91
N LYS A 355 -12.11 10.93 -3.05
CA LYS A 355 -13.07 10.04 -3.69
C LYS A 355 -13.39 8.82 -2.83
N CYS A 356 -12.38 8.16 -2.28
CA CYS A 356 -12.59 7.01 -1.40
C CYS A 356 -13.40 7.43 -0.17
N ALA A 357 -13.05 8.56 0.46
CA ALA A 357 -13.76 9.16 1.59
C ALA A 357 -15.24 9.39 1.26
N PHE A 358 -15.53 9.96 0.08
CA PHE A 358 -16.90 10.12 -0.39
C PHE A 358 -17.64 8.77 -0.50
N GLU A 359 -17.03 7.75 -1.11
CA GLU A 359 -17.65 6.44 -1.31
C GLU A 359 -17.90 5.69 0.01
N ILE A 360 -17.11 5.96 1.06
CA ILE A 360 -17.32 5.39 2.41
C ILE A 360 -18.19 6.27 3.33
N GLY A 361 -18.72 7.40 2.84
CA GLY A 361 -19.60 8.30 3.60
C GLY A 361 -18.89 9.39 4.42
N GLU A 362 -17.56 9.47 4.36
CA GLU A 362 -16.73 10.46 5.05
C GLU A 362 -16.68 11.79 4.29
N TYR A 363 -17.84 12.43 4.11
CA TYR A 363 -18.00 13.58 3.22
C TYR A 363 -17.20 14.82 3.65
N ASN A 364 -17.05 15.07 4.95
CA ASN A 364 -16.26 16.20 5.45
C ASN A 364 -14.78 16.06 5.08
N VAL A 365 -14.23 14.86 5.18
CA VAL A 365 -12.85 14.57 4.78
C VAL A 365 -12.68 14.75 3.27
N ALA A 366 -13.66 14.27 2.48
CA ALA A 366 -13.67 14.47 1.04
C ALA A 366 -13.65 15.97 0.67
N ILE A 367 -14.49 16.79 1.32
CA ILE A 367 -14.52 18.24 1.11
C ILE A 367 -13.17 18.87 1.42
N GLN A 368 -12.56 18.55 2.57
CA GLN A 368 -11.25 19.08 2.96
C GLN A 368 -10.17 18.76 1.92
N GLY A 369 -10.11 17.52 1.45
CA GLY A 369 -9.13 17.13 0.43
C GLY A 369 -9.35 17.81 -0.92
N TYR A 370 -10.60 17.96 -1.39
CA TYR A 370 -10.88 18.74 -2.60
C TYR A 370 -10.50 20.21 -2.45
N SER A 371 -10.80 20.83 -1.31
CA SER A 371 -10.41 22.22 -1.03
C SER A 371 -8.90 22.40 -0.97
N PHE A 372 -8.17 21.45 -0.38
CA PHE A 372 -6.70 21.45 -0.38
C PHE A 372 -6.15 21.51 -1.81
N ILE A 373 -6.67 20.68 -2.72
CA ILE A 373 -6.21 20.65 -4.11
C ILE A 373 -6.62 21.94 -4.84
N GLU A 374 -7.87 22.40 -4.69
CA GLU A 374 -8.34 23.62 -5.36
C GLU A 374 -7.51 24.86 -4.98
N ASN A 375 -7.09 24.95 -3.70
CA ASN A 375 -6.29 26.07 -3.20
C ASN A 375 -4.82 26.03 -3.65
N SER A 376 -4.34 24.89 -4.16
CA SER A 376 -2.93 24.68 -4.50
C SER A 376 -2.47 25.43 -5.75
N GLN A 377 -3.36 25.86 -6.64
CA GLN A 377 -2.99 26.42 -7.97
C GLN A 377 -2.03 25.55 -8.82
N SER A 378 -1.81 24.29 -8.43
CA SER A 378 -0.92 23.35 -9.12
C SER A 378 -1.38 23.03 -10.55
N GLU A 379 -0.47 22.56 -11.40
CA GLU A 379 -0.82 22.07 -12.73
C GLU A 379 -1.89 20.95 -12.63
N PHE A 380 -1.74 20.04 -11.67
CA PHE A 380 -2.74 19.02 -11.38
C PHE A 380 -4.12 19.63 -11.08
N ALA A 381 -4.19 20.62 -10.20
CA ALA A 381 -5.45 21.27 -9.83
C ALA A 381 -6.10 21.97 -11.03
N ASN A 382 -5.30 22.64 -11.87
CA ASN A 382 -5.79 23.32 -13.07
C ASN A 382 -6.32 22.32 -14.12
N THR A 383 -5.60 21.24 -14.38
CA THR A 383 -6.01 20.21 -15.35
C THR A 383 -7.23 19.42 -14.88
N ASN A 384 -7.42 19.26 -13.57
CA ASN A 384 -8.53 18.47 -12.99
C ASN A 384 -9.64 19.33 -12.38
N LYS A 385 -9.67 20.64 -12.68
CA LYS A 385 -10.52 21.63 -11.99
C LYS A 385 -12.00 21.29 -12.04
N GLU A 386 -12.52 20.93 -13.22
CA GLU A 386 -13.93 20.55 -13.38
C GLU A 386 -14.31 19.31 -12.56
N GLY A 387 -13.41 18.31 -12.49
CA GLY A 387 -13.61 17.10 -11.70
C GLY A 387 -13.57 17.37 -10.20
N ILE A 388 -12.66 18.21 -9.74
CA ILE A 388 -12.56 18.63 -8.33
C ILE A 388 -13.85 19.35 -7.91
N ILE A 389 -14.32 20.32 -8.70
CA ILE A 389 -15.55 21.06 -8.43
C ILE A 389 -16.76 20.10 -8.39
N TYR A 390 -16.85 19.16 -9.35
CA TYR A 390 -17.93 18.18 -9.41
C TYR A 390 -17.99 17.27 -8.20
N HIS A 391 -16.86 16.69 -7.81
CA HIS A 391 -16.83 15.77 -6.67
C HIS A 391 -16.98 16.51 -5.34
N SER A 392 -16.50 17.75 -5.23
CA SER A 392 -16.79 18.63 -4.10
C SER A 392 -18.29 18.91 -3.98
N ALA A 393 -18.97 19.25 -5.08
CA ALA A 393 -20.42 19.45 -5.11
C ALA A 393 -21.20 18.20 -4.62
N LYS A 394 -20.78 17.01 -5.05
CA LYS A 394 -21.34 15.73 -4.57
C LYS A 394 -21.15 15.56 -3.05
N ALA A 395 -19.96 15.85 -2.54
CA ALA A 395 -19.67 15.72 -1.11
C ALA A 395 -20.48 16.73 -0.27
N TYR A 396 -20.62 17.98 -0.72
CA TYR A 396 -21.51 18.96 -0.09
C TYR A 396 -22.98 18.53 -0.08
N ALA A 397 -23.46 17.91 -1.16
CA ALA A 397 -24.80 17.32 -1.18
C ALA A 397 -24.93 16.15 -0.18
N GLY A 398 -23.86 15.38 0.04
CA GLY A 398 -23.81 14.28 1.00
C GLY A 398 -23.97 14.73 2.46
N ILE A 399 -23.46 15.92 2.81
CA ILE A 399 -23.69 16.56 4.12
C ILE A 399 -24.94 17.47 4.14
N GLU A 400 -25.82 17.31 3.16
CA GLU A 400 -27.06 18.11 3.01
C GLU A 400 -26.86 19.62 2.90
N ASN A 401 -25.65 20.08 2.58
CA ASN A 401 -25.39 21.46 2.24
C ASN A 401 -25.78 21.71 0.77
N TYR A 402 -27.09 21.64 0.52
CA TYR A 402 -27.68 21.74 -0.81
C TYR A 402 -27.45 23.11 -1.46
N ILE A 403 -27.30 24.18 -0.67
CA ILE A 403 -26.98 25.52 -1.19
C ILE A 403 -25.59 25.51 -1.82
N LYS A 404 -24.58 25.00 -1.12
CA LYS A 404 -23.21 24.94 -1.66
C LYS A 404 -23.09 23.95 -2.81
N ALA A 405 -23.78 22.81 -2.72
CA ALA A 405 -23.85 21.86 -3.83
C ALA A 405 -24.46 22.48 -5.09
N GLU A 406 -25.55 23.24 -4.96
CA GLU A 406 -26.19 23.95 -6.08
C GLU A 406 -25.22 24.94 -6.73
N GLU A 407 -24.53 25.75 -5.93
CA GLU A 407 -23.51 26.72 -6.39
C GLU A 407 -22.44 26.03 -7.25
N LEU A 408 -21.86 24.93 -6.74
CA LEU A 408 -20.78 24.22 -7.42
C LEU A 408 -21.24 23.46 -8.67
N PHE A 409 -22.44 22.86 -8.67
CA PHE A 409 -22.98 22.25 -9.89
C PHE A 409 -23.24 23.30 -10.98
N LYS A 410 -23.76 24.48 -10.62
CA LYS A 410 -23.91 25.61 -11.55
C LYS A 410 -22.57 26.10 -12.08
N LYS A 411 -21.53 26.14 -11.23
CA LYS A 411 -20.16 26.51 -11.62
C LYS A 411 -19.66 25.62 -12.76
N ILE A 412 -19.85 24.30 -12.69
CA ILE A 412 -19.45 23.36 -13.75
C ILE A 412 -20.18 23.66 -15.06
N ILE A 413 -21.50 23.82 -14.99
CA ILE A 413 -22.35 24.03 -16.17
C ILE A 413 -21.99 25.34 -16.90
N ASN A 414 -21.66 26.38 -16.13
CA ASN A 414 -21.41 27.72 -16.67
C ASN A 414 -19.94 27.92 -17.10
N GLU A 415 -18.99 27.47 -16.29
CA GLU A 415 -17.55 27.67 -16.55
C GLU A 415 -16.95 26.60 -17.47
N TYR A 416 -17.51 25.38 -17.49
CA TYR A 416 -16.98 24.24 -18.27
C TYR A 416 -18.07 23.62 -19.16
N PRO A 417 -18.73 24.37 -20.06
CA PRO A 417 -19.90 23.92 -20.81
C PRO A 417 -19.64 22.73 -21.77
N HIS A 418 -18.37 22.45 -22.08
CA HIS A 418 -17.94 21.34 -22.93
C HIS A 418 -17.46 20.11 -22.16
N SER A 419 -17.43 20.15 -20.83
CA SER A 419 -17.04 19.00 -20.01
C SER A 419 -18.06 17.87 -20.11
N ASP A 420 -17.58 16.63 -20.14
CA ASP A 420 -18.42 15.44 -20.02
C ASP A 420 -19.22 15.42 -18.69
N LEU A 421 -18.77 16.17 -17.69
CA LEU A 421 -19.42 16.30 -16.39
C LEU A 421 -20.66 17.19 -16.41
N VAL A 422 -20.89 18.00 -17.46
CA VAL A 422 -22.03 18.93 -17.52
C VAL A 422 -23.37 18.19 -17.48
N THR A 423 -23.50 17.08 -18.20
CA THR A 423 -24.72 16.27 -18.21
C THR A 423 -25.02 15.76 -16.80
N TYR A 424 -24.02 15.18 -16.14
CA TYR A 424 -24.15 14.68 -14.77
C TYR A 424 -24.41 15.80 -13.75
N ALA A 425 -23.80 16.98 -13.94
CA ALA A 425 -24.02 18.14 -13.08
C ALA A 425 -25.46 18.65 -13.20
N LYS A 426 -26.04 18.71 -14.40
CA LYS A 426 -27.45 19.10 -14.63
C LYS A 426 -28.42 18.13 -13.94
N GLU A 427 -28.19 16.83 -14.06
CA GLU A 427 -29.02 15.82 -13.40
C GLU A 427 -28.98 15.97 -11.87
N ARG A 428 -27.78 16.13 -11.30
CA ARG A 428 -27.61 16.32 -9.85
C ARG A 428 -28.17 17.64 -9.37
N LEU A 429 -28.06 18.70 -10.16
CA LEU A 429 -28.63 20.01 -9.86
C LEU A 429 -30.16 19.95 -9.67
N VAL A 430 -30.88 19.21 -10.52
CA VAL A 430 -32.34 19.01 -10.37
C VAL A 430 -32.67 18.35 -9.03
N ILE A 431 -31.93 17.30 -8.63
CA ILE A 431 -32.13 16.61 -7.34
C ILE A 431 -31.89 17.57 -6.17
N VAL A 432 -30.81 18.35 -6.24
CA VAL A 432 -30.48 19.36 -5.21
C VAL A 432 -31.56 20.45 -5.13
N GLN A 433 -32.08 20.91 -6.26
CA GLN A 433 -33.14 21.93 -6.30
C GLN A 433 -34.46 21.43 -5.73
N GLN A 434 -34.83 20.18 -6.00
CA GLN A 434 -35.99 19.54 -5.37
C GLN A 434 -35.85 19.49 -3.84
N LYS A 435 -34.65 19.17 -3.33
CA LYS A 435 -34.36 19.18 -1.88
C LYS A 435 -34.44 20.58 -1.27
N LEU A 436 -34.18 21.61 -2.06
CA LEU A 436 -34.36 23.02 -1.69
C LEU A 436 -35.81 23.53 -1.87
N GLY A 437 -36.72 22.73 -2.41
CA GLY A 437 -38.11 23.12 -2.67
C GLY A 437 -38.31 24.06 -3.87
N ARG A 438 -37.46 23.95 -4.90
CA ARG A 438 -37.51 24.76 -6.12
C ARG A 438 -37.92 23.97 -7.36
#